data_AF-A0A7J4N7F6-F1
#
_entry.id   AF-A0A7J4N7F6-F1
#
_cell.length_a   1.000
_cell.length_b   1.000
_cell.length_c   1.000
_cell.angle_alpha   90.00
_cell.angle_beta   90.00
_cell.angle_gamma   90.00
#
_symmetry.space_group_name_H-M   'P 1'
#
loop_
_entity.id
_entity.type
_entity.pdbx_description
1 polymer ?
#
loop_
_entity_poly.entity_id
_entity_poly.type
_entity_poly.pdbx_seq_one_letter_code
_entity_poly.pdbx_strand_id
1 'polypeptide(L)' 'PDGRFPGRPSEPSEANLRDLMSLCRSKGIAGIAHDGDGDRMVAVDEDGRYVSGDRLLALFASLL' A
#
# COMPACT_ATOMS: atom_id res chain seq x y z
N PRO A 1 -17.18 -7.23 0.89
CA PRO A 1 -16.45 -7.04 2.18
C PRO A 1 -16.54 -8.31 3.03
N ASP A 2 -15.41 -8.92 3.42
CA ASP A 2 -15.33 -10.08 4.32
C ASP A 2 -14.45 -9.73 5.52
N GLY A 3 -15.04 -9.61 6.71
CA GLY A 3 -14.35 -9.22 7.95
C GLY A 3 -13.33 -10.24 8.48
N ARG A 4 -13.22 -11.40 7.84
CA ARG A 4 -12.16 -12.39 8.13
C ARG A 4 -10.86 -12.11 7.37
N PHE A 5 -10.89 -11.17 6.40
CA PHE A 5 -9.75 -10.75 5.60
C PHE A 5 -8.89 -11.90 5.01
N PRO A 6 -9.47 -12.80 4.19
CA PRO A 6 -8.78 -14.02 3.74
C PRO A 6 -7.59 -13.78 2.78
N GLY A 7 -7.51 -12.61 2.13
CA GLY A 7 -6.43 -12.30 1.18
C GLY A 7 -5.14 -11.77 1.83
N ARG A 8 -5.25 -11.08 2.96
CA ARG A 8 -4.15 -10.60 3.81
C ARG A 8 -4.75 -10.00 5.09
N PRO A 9 -3.99 -9.86 6.20
CA PRO A 9 -4.45 -9.06 7.34
C PRO A 9 -4.85 -7.64 6.91
N SER A 10 -5.85 -7.07 7.61
CA SER A 10 -6.38 -5.73 7.38
C SER A 10 -5.27 -4.67 7.31
N GLU A 11 -4.31 -4.72 8.24
CA GLU A 11 -3.20 -3.76 8.33
C GLU A 11 -2.34 -3.72 7.05
N PRO A 12 -2.20 -2.56 6.38
CA PRO A 12 -1.41 -2.39 5.16
C PRO A 12 0.09 -2.17 5.48
N SER A 13 0.66 -3.05 6.30
CA SER A 13 2.11 -3.06 6.58
C SER A 13 2.90 -3.65 5.41
N GLU A 14 4.18 -3.30 5.28
CA GLU A 14 5.07 -3.88 4.26
C GLU A 14 5.05 -5.42 4.27
N ALA A 15 5.02 -6.03 5.46
CA ALA A 15 4.97 -7.48 5.60
C ALA A 15 3.69 -8.10 5.02
N ASN A 16 2.58 -7.37 5.02
CA ASN A 16 1.27 -7.83 4.54
C ASN A 16 1.01 -7.52 3.06
N LEU A 17 1.88 -6.75 2.39
CA LEU A 17 1.68 -6.29 1.01
C LEU A 17 2.61 -6.98 -0.01
N ARG A 18 3.23 -8.11 0.34
CA ARG A 18 4.16 -8.84 -0.54
C ARG A 18 3.58 -9.14 -1.92
N ASP A 19 2.30 -9.51 -2.00
CA ASP A 19 1.64 -9.81 -3.27
C ASP A 19 1.43 -8.55 -4.12
N LEU A 20 1.03 -7.43 -3.50
CA LEU A 20 0.91 -6.14 -4.18
C LEU A 20 2.28 -5.66 -4.66
N MET A 21 3.32 -5.77 -3.83
CA MET A 21 4.71 -5.43 -4.17
C MET A 21 5.22 -6.24 -5.37
N SER A 22 4.96 -7.55 -5.38
CA SER A 22 5.30 -8.43 -6.50
C SER A 22 4.55 -8.03 -7.77
N LEU A 23 3.25 -7.76 -7.65
CA LEU A 23 2.41 -7.35 -8.77
C LEU A 23 2.89 -6.04 -9.39
N CYS A 24 3.11 -5.01 -8.57
CA CYS A 24 3.61 -3.70 -9.00
C CYS A 24 4.92 -3.82 -9.76
N ARG A 25 5.91 -4.52 -9.20
CA ARG A 25 7.18 -4.82 -9.86
C ARG A 25 7.00 -5.54 -11.20
N SER A 26 6.11 -6.53 -11.25
CA SER A 26 5.90 -7.35 -12.45
C SER A 26 5.21 -6.59 -13.59
N LYS A 27 4.42 -5.57 -13.26
CA LYS A 27 3.64 -4.80 -14.22
C LYS A 27 4.22 -3.41 -14.50
N GLY A 28 5.20 -2.96 -13.71
CA GLY A 28 5.70 -1.59 -13.78
C GLY A 28 4.61 -0.56 -13.44
N ILE A 29 3.79 -0.84 -12.43
CA ILE A 29 2.67 0.02 -12.02
C ILE A 29 2.77 0.37 -10.54
N ALA A 30 2.26 1.54 -10.17
CA ALA A 30 2.04 1.88 -8.77
C ALA A 30 0.79 1.20 -8.21
N GLY A 31 0.79 0.94 -6.91
CA GLY A 31 -0.32 0.34 -6.16
C GLY A 31 -0.67 1.13 -4.92
N ILE A 32 -1.93 1.06 -4.50
CA ILE A 32 -2.43 1.66 -3.25
C ILE A 32 -3.09 0.56 -2.42
N ALA A 33 -2.86 0.56 -1.11
CA ALA A 33 -3.51 -0.34 -0.16
C ALA A 33 -4.09 0.43 1.02
N HIS A 34 -5.30 0.04 1.41
CA HIS A 34 -6.03 0.55 2.56
C HIS A 34 -6.04 -0.45 3.72
N ASP A 35 -6.32 0.01 4.93
CA ASP A 35 -6.78 -0.85 6.02
C ASP A 35 -8.28 -1.15 5.94
N GLY A 36 -8.81 -1.85 6.95
CA GLY A 36 -10.12 -2.47 6.91
C GLY A 36 -11.30 -1.50 6.89
N ASP A 37 -11.18 -0.36 7.57
CA ASP A 37 -12.12 0.77 7.54
C ASP A 37 -11.71 1.86 6.55
N GLY A 38 -10.45 1.86 6.10
CA GLY A 38 -9.99 2.57 4.92
C GLY A 38 -9.64 4.04 5.16
N ASP A 39 -9.41 4.43 6.42
CA ASP A 39 -8.95 5.77 6.78
C ASP A 39 -7.45 5.94 6.54
N ARG A 40 -6.68 4.84 6.52
CA ARG A 40 -5.25 4.84 6.19
C ARG A 40 -5.00 4.32 4.78
N MET A 41 -3.93 4.83 4.19
CA MET A 41 -3.39 4.33 2.94
C MET A 41 -1.87 4.30 2.92
N VAL A 42 -1.33 3.37 2.15
CA VAL A 42 0.08 3.28 1.78
C VAL A 42 0.18 3.03 0.29
N ALA A 43 1.37 3.26 -0.27
CA ALA A 43 1.61 3.05 -1.69
C ALA A 43 2.74 2.03 -1.91
N VAL A 44 2.77 1.49 -3.12
CA VAL A 44 3.86 0.68 -3.65
C VAL A 44 4.26 1.29 -4.99
N ASP A 45 5.55 1.56 -5.19
CA ASP A 45 6.06 2.11 -6.45
C ASP A 45 6.12 1.04 -7.57
N GLU A 46 6.44 1.46 -8.79
CA GLU A 46 6.56 0.58 -9.96
C GLU A 46 7.67 -0.47 -9.84
N ASP A 47 8.66 -0.22 -8.97
CA ASP A 47 9.73 -1.16 -8.65
C ASP A 47 9.31 -2.16 -7.56
N GLY A 48 8.07 -2.09 -7.07
CA GLY A 48 7.55 -2.92 -5.98
C GLY A 48 8.11 -2.57 -4.61
N ARG A 49 8.55 -1.32 -4.39
CA ARG A 49 9.00 -0.83 -3.08
C ARG A 49 7.84 -0.26 -2.29
N TYR A 50 7.80 -0.58 -1.01
CA TYR A 50 6.81 -0.04 -0.08
C TYR A 50 7.09 1.43 0.24
N VAL A 51 6.04 2.26 0.19
CA VAL A 51 6.07 3.68 0.55
C VAL A 51 5.14 3.91 1.74
N SER A 52 5.74 4.15 2.90
CA SER A 52 5.04 4.40 4.16
C SER A 52 4.15 5.65 4.10
N GLY A 53 3.10 5.68 4.94
CA GLY A 53 2.23 6.84 5.12
C GLY A 53 2.99 8.15 5.40
N ASP A 54 4.05 8.13 6.21
CA ASP A 54 4.84 9.34 6.53
C ASP A 54 5.54 9.93 5.30
N ARG A 55 6.04 9.07 4.40
CA ARG A 55 6.67 9.51 3.14
C ARG A 55 5.61 10.10 2.20
N LEU A 56 4.43 9.49 2.15
CA LEU A 56 3.30 10.02 1.37
C LEU A 56 2.84 11.37 1.92
N LEU A 57 2.73 11.50 3.24
CA LEU A 57 2.36 12.75 3.90
C LEU A 57 3.38 13.86 3.58
N ALA A 58 4.68 13.56 3.68
CA ALA A 58 5.73 14.51 3.33
C ALA A 58 5.69 14.90 1.84
N LEU A 59 5.47 13.93 0.94
CA LEU A 59 5.31 14.19 -0.48
C LEU A 59 4.11 15.09 -0.75
N PHE A 60 2.94 14.77 -0.21
CA PHE A 60 1.73 15.58 -0.39
C PHE A 60 1.91 16.98 0.18
N ALA A 61 2.52 17.11 1.36
CA ALA A 61 2.84 18.41 1.94
C ALA A 61 3.79 19.25 1.06
N SER A 62 4.72 18.61 0.34
CA SER A 62 5.63 19.31 -0.58
C SER A 62 4.96 19.78 -1.88
N LEU A 63 3.76 19.30 -2.18
CA LEU A 63 2.96 19.64 -3.36
C LEU A 63 1.86 20.67 -3.07
N LEU A 64 1.70 21.06 -1.80
CA LEU A 64 0.81 22.13 -1.35
C LEU A 64 1.54 23.47 -1.34
#